data_AF-A0AAX2DW45-F1
#
_entry.id   AF-A0AAX2DW45-F1
#
_cell.length_a   1.000
_cell.length_b   1.000
_cell.length_c   1.000
_cell.angle_alpha   90.00
_cell.angle_beta   90.00
_cell.angle_gamma   90.00
#
_symmetry.space_group_name_H-M   'P 1'
#
loop_
_entity.id
_entity.type
_entity.pdbx_description
1 polymer ?
#
loop_
_entity_poly.entity_id
_entity_poly.type
_entity_poly.pdbx_seq_one_letter_code
_entity_poly.pdbx_strand_id
1 'polypeptide(L)'
;MSIVDTKVVDIIAVPEWEPDNVILVITDHLEWGDKTQQGEHLLLLQEKINTYIAFIESGEILESYPPSKDKAPIIRINGLYELPEQGELFIDRVTEVLKDVGIGLEFILKADEKIRNM
;
A
#
# COMPACT_ATOMS: atom_id res chain seq x y z
N MET A 1 -0.85 -12.02 6.11
CA MET A 1 -1.02 -11.81 4.66
C MET A 1 -0.17 -10.61 4.32
N SER A 2 0.70 -10.76 3.32
CA SER A 2 1.75 -9.78 3.03
C SER A 2 1.83 -9.49 1.54
N ILE A 3 2.82 -8.70 1.12
CA ILE A 3 3.10 -8.42 -0.28
C ILE A 3 3.20 -9.68 -1.17
N VAL A 4 3.64 -10.84 -0.63
CA VAL A 4 3.73 -12.09 -1.42
C VAL A 4 2.36 -12.71 -1.71
N ASP A 5 1.32 -12.36 -0.95
CA ASP A 5 -0.06 -12.79 -1.17
C ASP A 5 -0.77 -11.76 -2.06
N THR A 6 -0.36 -11.65 -3.33
CA THR A 6 -0.77 -10.53 -4.21
C THR A 6 -2.28 -10.39 -4.41
N LYS A 7 -3.04 -11.48 -4.21
CA LYS A 7 -4.49 -11.54 -4.45
C LYS A 7 -5.38 -11.24 -3.24
N VAL A 8 -4.81 -10.86 -2.09
CA VAL A 8 -5.57 -10.68 -0.85
C VAL A 8 -5.38 -9.27 -0.29
N VAL A 9 -6.46 -8.66 0.20
CA VAL A 9 -6.40 -7.40 0.95
C VAL A 9 -6.02 -7.71 2.39
N ASP A 10 -5.00 -7.02 2.92
CA ASP A 10 -4.39 -7.39 4.20
C ASP A 10 -5.13 -6.75 5.37
N ILE A 11 -5.28 -5.41 5.36
CA ILE A 11 -5.93 -4.64 6.43
C ILE A 11 -6.73 -3.50 5.81
N ILE A 12 -7.95 -3.29 6.31
CA ILE A 12 -8.79 -2.13 5.99
C ILE A 12 -9.13 -1.44 7.31
N ALA A 13 -8.94 -0.12 7.37
CA ALA A 13 -9.21 0.66 8.58
C ALA A 13 -9.74 2.06 8.24
N VAL A 14 -10.62 2.57 9.10
CA VAL A 14 -10.94 4.00 9.18
C VAL A 14 -10.35 4.50 10.49
N PRO A 15 -9.20 5.19 10.46
CA PRO A 15 -8.56 5.66 11.68
C PRO A 15 -9.34 6.84 12.30
N GLU A 16 -9.36 6.92 13.63
CA GLU A 16 -9.98 8.05 14.35
C GLU A 16 -9.33 9.40 14.02
N TRP A 17 -8.03 9.40 13.69
CA TRP A 17 -7.26 10.61 13.37
C TRP A 17 -7.43 11.07 11.92
N GLU A 18 -8.07 10.27 11.06
CA GLU A 18 -8.36 10.62 9.66
C GLU A 18 -9.70 9.99 9.22
N PRO A 19 -10.83 10.46 9.81
CA PRO A 19 -12.12 9.79 9.70
C PRO A 19 -12.75 9.87 8.31
N ASP A 20 -12.28 10.79 7.47
CA ASP A 20 -12.76 10.97 6.09
C ASP A 20 -12.11 9.98 5.10
N ASN A 21 -11.10 9.23 5.55
CA ASN A 21 -10.35 8.30 4.71
C ASN A 21 -10.53 6.85 5.16
N VAL A 22 -10.51 5.95 4.18
CA VAL A 22 -10.37 4.51 4.41
C VAL A 22 -8.99 4.09 3.95
N ILE A 23 -8.21 3.53 4.87
CA ILE A 23 -6.83 3.12 4.62
C ILE A 23 -6.81 1.61 4.39
N LEU A 24 -6.32 1.23 3.21
CA LEU A 24 -6.03 -0.15 2.83
C LEU A 24 -4.52 -0.36 2.92
N VAL A 25 -4.07 -1.22 3.84
CA VAL A 25 -2.63 -1.35 4.14
C VAL A 25 -2.04 -2.58 3.45
N ILE A 26 -1.01 -2.36 2.64
CA ILE A 26 -0.10 -3.39 2.14
C ILE A 26 1.07 -3.51 3.12
N THR A 27 1.40 -4.73 3.54
CA THR A 27 2.60 -4.97 4.35
C THR A 27 3.74 -5.51 3.49
N ASP A 28 4.83 -4.75 3.43
CA ASP A 28 6.03 -5.10 2.69
C ASP A 28 7.19 -5.34 3.67
N HIS A 29 7.63 -6.59 3.73
CA HIS A 29 8.69 -7.06 4.61
C HIS A 29 9.93 -7.50 3.82
N LEU A 30 9.94 -7.33 2.49
CA LEU A 30 11.00 -7.84 1.64
C LEU A 30 12.15 -6.85 1.57
N GLU A 31 13.37 -7.36 1.73
CA GLU A 31 14.57 -6.60 1.41
C GLU A 31 14.67 -6.39 -0.10
N TRP A 32 15.15 -5.22 -0.50
CA TRP A 32 15.28 -4.84 -1.90
C TRP A 32 16.36 -5.63 -2.64
N GLY A 33 17.46 -5.99 -1.97
CA GLY A 33 18.53 -6.78 -2.57
C GLY A 33 19.24 -6.09 -3.74
N ASP A 34 19.76 -6.90 -4.67
CA ASP A 34 20.44 -6.41 -5.88
C ASP A 34 19.45 -5.92 -6.96
N LYS A 35 19.97 -5.33 -8.06
CA LYS A 35 19.13 -4.76 -9.12
C LYS A 35 18.11 -5.73 -9.72
N THR A 36 18.42 -7.01 -9.80
CA THR A 36 17.50 -8.03 -10.33
C THR A 36 16.37 -8.26 -9.33
N GLN A 37 16.73 -8.48 -8.07
CA GLN A 37 15.77 -8.69 -6.98
C GLN A 37 14.86 -7.48 -6.78
N GLN A 38 15.40 -6.26 -6.91
CA GLN A 38 14.58 -5.06 -6.85
C GLN A 38 13.54 -5.01 -7.98
N GLY A 39 13.88 -5.49 -9.19
CA GLY A 39 12.93 -5.58 -10.29
C GLY A 39 11.81 -6.59 -10.03
N GLU A 40 12.14 -7.75 -9.47
CA GLU A 40 11.16 -8.76 -9.04
C GLU A 40 10.25 -8.22 -7.93
N HIS A 41 10.83 -7.48 -6.97
CA HIS A 41 10.07 -6.85 -5.90
C HIS A 41 9.10 -5.78 -6.42
N LEU A 42 9.54 -4.93 -7.36
CA LEU A 42 8.66 -3.95 -8.00
C LEU A 42 7.47 -4.60 -8.71
N LEU A 43 7.67 -5.77 -9.33
CA LEU A 43 6.58 -6.52 -9.96
C LEU A 43 5.55 -6.99 -8.91
N LEU A 44 6.01 -7.50 -7.76
CA LEU A 44 5.12 -7.90 -6.66
C LEU A 44 4.32 -6.71 -6.11
N LEU A 45 4.97 -5.55 -5.91
CA LEU A 45 4.28 -4.32 -5.49
C LEU A 45 3.22 -3.91 -6.51
N GLN A 46 3.56 -3.92 -7.80
CA GLN A 46 2.61 -3.60 -8.86
C GLN A 46 1.38 -4.53 -8.86
N GLU A 47 1.60 -5.84 -8.77
CA GLU A 47 0.50 -6.82 -8.74
C GLU A 47 -0.40 -6.65 -7.50
N LYS A 48 0.21 -6.36 -6.34
CA LYS A 48 -0.54 -6.13 -5.10
C LYS A 48 -1.35 -4.84 -5.16
N ILE A 49 -0.75 -3.75 -5.64
CA ILE A 49 -1.45 -2.46 -5.84
C ILE A 49 -2.62 -2.64 -6.81
N ASN A 50 -2.42 -3.34 -7.94
CA ASN A 50 -3.48 -3.62 -8.91
C ASN A 50 -4.66 -4.39 -8.30
N THR A 51 -4.39 -5.32 -7.39
CA THR A 51 -5.44 -6.03 -6.66
C THR A 51 -6.24 -5.09 -5.77
N TYR A 52 -5.58 -4.15 -5.09
CA TYR A 52 -6.25 -3.17 -4.23
C TYR A 52 -7.07 -2.18 -5.05
N ILE A 53 -6.57 -1.73 -6.21
CA ILE A 53 -7.32 -0.91 -7.16
C ILE A 53 -8.59 -1.65 -7.58
N ALA A 54 -8.46 -2.90 -8.04
CA ALA A 54 -9.61 -3.68 -8.49
C ALA A 54 -10.65 -3.89 -7.38
N PHE A 55 -10.21 -4.09 -6.14
CA PHE A 55 -11.09 -4.22 -4.96
C PHE A 55 -11.84 -2.93 -4.61
N ILE A 56 -11.20 -1.77 -4.81
CA ILE A 56 -11.83 -0.45 -4.63
C ILE A 56 -12.83 -0.20 -5.77
N GLU A 57 -12.41 -0.37 -7.02
CA GLU A 57 -13.21 -0.08 -8.22
C GLU A 57 -14.40 -1.01 -8.39
N SER A 58 -14.30 -2.27 -7.94
CA SER A 58 -15.41 -3.21 -7.96
C SER A 58 -16.51 -2.87 -6.97
N GLY A 59 -16.21 -2.03 -5.97
CA GLY A 59 -17.09 -1.73 -4.84
C GLY A 59 -17.12 -2.83 -3.76
N GLU A 60 -16.31 -3.89 -3.89
CA GLU A 60 -16.24 -5.01 -2.93
C GLU A 60 -15.91 -4.51 -1.52
N ILE A 61 -15.10 -3.45 -1.41
CA ILE A 61 -14.81 -2.76 -0.14
C ILE A 61 -16.05 -2.32 0.64
N LEU A 62 -17.13 -1.91 -0.05
CA LEU A 62 -18.36 -1.43 0.58
C LEU A 62 -19.17 -2.60 1.17
N GLU A 63 -19.05 -3.79 0.60
CA GLU A 63 -19.69 -5.01 1.09
C GLU A 63 -18.91 -5.62 2.25
N SER A 64 -17.58 -5.73 2.09
CA SER A 64 -16.70 -6.35 3.09
C SER A 64 -16.45 -5.45 4.30
N TYR A 65 -16.47 -4.13 4.10
CA TYR A 65 -16.18 -3.14 5.13
C TYR A 65 -17.09 -1.91 5.01
N PRO A 66 -18.38 -2.02 5.40
CA PRO A 66 -19.35 -0.93 5.30
C PRO A 66 -18.93 0.44 5.90
N PRO A 67 -18.09 0.52 6.96
CA PRO A 67 -17.61 1.81 7.45
C PRO A 67 -16.82 2.65 6.43
N SER A 68 -16.31 2.02 5.37
CA SER A 68 -15.62 2.69 4.25
C SER A 68 -16.53 3.60 3.41
N LYS A 69 -17.86 3.49 3.57
CA LYS A 69 -18.81 4.27 2.79
C LYS A 69 -18.55 5.78 2.93
N ASP A 70 -18.61 6.47 1.80
CA ASP A 70 -18.42 7.91 1.63
C ASP A 70 -17.03 8.44 2.07
N LYS A 71 -16.01 7.56 2.08
CA LYS A 71 -14.62 7.92 2.44
C LYS A 71 -13.69 7.84 1.23
N ALA A 72 -12.65 8.66 1.22
CA ALA A 72 -11.63 8.59 0.19
C ALA A 72 -10.67 7.41 0.46
N PRO A 73 -10.42 6.54 -0.52
CA PRO A 73 -9.52 5.41 -0.34
C PRO A 73 -8.05 5.84 -0.41
N ILE A 74 -7.25 5.34 0.53
CA ILE A 74 -5.80 5.47 0.53
C ILE A 74 -5.19 4.07 0.61
N ILE A 75 -4.38 3.72 -0.39
CA ILE A 75 -3.51 2.55 -0.34
C ILE A 75 -2.23 2.97 0.39
N ARG A 76 -1.94 2.33 1.52
CA ARG A 76 -0.75 2.58 2.34
C ARG A 76 0.18 1.39 2.27
N ILE A 77 1.40 1.60 1.79
CA ILE A 77 2.45 0.58 1.81
C ILE A 77 3.28 0.79 3.06
N ASN A 78 3.21 -0.15 4.00
CA ASN A 78 4.09 -0.19 5.16
C ASN A 78 5.31 -1.04 4.84
N GLY A 79 6.41 -0.40 4.46
CA GLY A 79 7.68 -1.05 4.17
C GLY A 79 8.56 -1.20 5.40
N LEU A 80 9.26 -2.33 5.51
CA LEU A 80 10.29 -2.57 6.53
C LEU A 80 11.65 -1.93 6.17
N TYR A 81 11.92 -1.75 4.88
CA TYR A 81 13.18 -1.25 4.37
C TYR A 81 12.98 0.01 3.51
N GLU A 82 13.98 0.90 3.52
CA GLU A 82 13.98 2.12 2.70
C GLU A 82 13.87 1.77 1.21
N LEU A 83 13.11 2.59 0.48
CA LEU A 83 12.98 2.44 -0.96
C LEU A 83 14.34 2.73 -1.63
N PRO A 84 14.81 1.90 -2.58
CA PRO A 84 15.87 2.30 -3.48
C PRO A 84 15.34 3.36 -4.46
N GLU A 85 16.23 4.06 -5.16
CA GLU A 85 15.88 5.11 -6.13
C GLU A 85 14.78 4.66 -7.12
N GLN A 86 14.87 3.44 -7.65
CA GLN A 86 13.86 2.89 -8.55
C GLN A 86 12.51 2.60 -7.87
N GLY A 87 12.52 2.30 -6.57
CA GLY A 87 11.34 2.16 -5.74
C GLY A 87 10.64 3.49 -5.51
N GLU A 88 11.40 4.54 -5.19
CA GLU A 88 10.86 5.89 -5.04
C GLU A 88 10.20 6.36 -6.34
N LEU A 89 10.91 6.25 -7.48
CA LEU A 89 10.38 6.60 -8.80
C LEU A 89 9.13 5.79 -9.18
N PHE A 90 9.05 4.53 -8.74
CA PHE A 90 7.87 3.71 -8.94
C PHE A 90 6.69 4.23 -8.13
N ILE A 91 6.87 4.48 -6.83
CA ILE A 91 5.81 4.99 -5.95
C ILE A 91 5.31 6.34 -6.43
N ASP A 92 6.19 7.26 -6.83
CA ASP A 92 5.79 8.57 -7.36
C ASP A 92 4.89 8.44 -8.59
N ARG A 93 5.30 7.61 -9.55
CA ARG A 93 4.52 7.38 -10.78
C ARG A 93 3.16 6.77 -10.51
N VAL A 94 3.10 5.77 -9.62
CA VAL A 94 1.81 5.16 -9.28
C VAL A 94 0.92 6.16 -8.54
N THR A 95 1.50 6.98 -7.66
CA THR A 95 0.78 8.04 -6.94
C THR A 95 0.16 9.05 -7.90
N GLU A 96 0.91 9.49 -8.92
CA GLU A 96 0.39 10.38 -9.97
C GLU A 96 -0.78 9.74 -10.72
N VAL A 97 -0.66 8.48 -11.14
CA VAL A 97 -1.72 7.76 -11.87
C VAL A 97 -2.97 7.57 -11.02
N LEU A 98 -2.82 7.23 -9.75
CA LEU A 98 -3.95 6.96 -8.85
C LEU A 98 -4.71 8.21 -8.45
N LYS A 99 -4.04 9.36 -8.43
CA LYS A 99 -4.66 10.66 -8.15
C LYS A 99 -5.80 10.97 -9.13
N ASP A 100 -5.65 10.60 -10.40
CA ASP A 100 -6.65 10.87 -11.45
C ASP A 100 -7.95 10.06 -11.24
N VAL A 101 -7.88 8.93 -10.53
CA VAL A 101 -9.04 8.10 -10.18
C VAL A 101 -9.50 8.29 -8.73
N GLY A 102 -8.93 9.28 -8.02
CA GLY A 102 -9.33 9.63 -6.66
C GLY A 102 -8.85 8.64 -5.59
N ILE A 103 -7.80 7.87 -5.88
CA ILE A 103 -7.18 6.94 -4.93
C ILE A 103 -5.85 7.55 -4.44
N GLY A 104 -5.68 7.65 -3.12
CA GLY A 104 -4.40 8.04 -2.53
C GLY A 104 -3.42 6.86 -2.50
N LEU A 105 -2.13 7.14 -2.67
CA LEU A 105 -1.05 6.19 -2.41
C LEU A 105 -0.01 6.84 -1.51
N GLU A 106 0.46 6.11 -0.51
CA GLU A 106 1.55 6.54 0.35
C GLU A 106 2.44 5.37 0.76
N PHE A 107 3.73 5.66 0.97
CA PHE A 107 4.69 4.72 1.54
C PHE A 107 5.11 5.20 2.94
N ILE A 108 5.03 4.31 3.92
CA ILE A 108 5.50 4.56 5.28
C ILE A 108 6.58 3.55 5.61
N LEU A 109 7.79 4.05 5.86
CA LEU A 109 8.85 3.23 6.44
C LEU A 109 8.50 2.96 7.91
N LYS A 110 8.23 1.70 8.23
CA LYS A 110 8.15 1.28 9.63
C LYS A 110 9.56 1.24 10.19
N ALA A 111 9.95 2.32 10.87
CA ALA A 111 11.10 2.28 11.75
C ALA A 111 10.88 1.12 12.74
N ASP A 112 11.82 0.16 12.75
CA ASP A 112 11.84 -0.94 13.70
C ASP A 112 11.62 -0.36 15.11
N GLU A 113 10.55 -0.76 15.81
CA GLU A 113 10.25 -0.29 17.18
C GLU A 113 11.41 -0.57 18.15
N LYS A 114 12.40 -1.37 17.73
CA LYS A 114 13.67 -1.60 18.43
C LYS A 114 14.60 -0.38 18.51
N ILE A 115 14.47 0.63 17.66
CA ILE A 115 15.38 1.80 17.68
C ILE A 115 14.85 2.93 18.58
N ARG A 116 13.59 2.87 19.05
CA ARG A 116 13.00 3.92 19.90
C ARG A 116 13.38 3.84 21.39
N ASN A 117 14.10 2.78 21.80
CA ASN A 117 14.53 2.52 23.17
C ASN A 117 16.05 2.28 23.31
N MET A 118 16.88 2.81 22.41
CA MET A 118 18.33 2.92 22.63
C MET A 118 18.72 4.33 23.08
#